data_AF-A0A2S0REJ4-F1
#
_entry.id   AF-A0A2S0REJ4-F1
#
_cell.length_a   1.000
_cell.length_b   1.000
_cell.length_c   1.000
_cell.angle_alpha   90.00
_cell.angle_beta   90.00
_cell.angle_gamma   90.00
#
_symmetry.space_group_name_H-M   'P 1'
#
loop_
_entity.id
_entity.type
_entity.pdbx_description
1 polymer ?
#
loop_
_entity_poly.entity_id
_entity_poly.type
_entity_poly.pdbx_seq_one_letter_code
_entity_poly.pdbx_strand_id
1 'polypeptide(L)'
;MATTKYNSELSMCGGKAPDPAAPSAPKSLKVPVELHVCMGLNACKGHDRTGANNCAGTGYCATAEQHNCQTLNNCRNQGGCGLYGDAEQQMNPGNNNCAWQGSCAVPIQAERFSTLGDNQGLSTWKRARVIFEKRMTDANRNFGPAPFECGPPQAWLTSVLGSYDSCGNSGNKSCSFGFNNPANNAKKLCEGGKE
;
A
#
# COMPACT_ATOMS: atom_id res chain seq x y z
N MET A 1 -30.88 12.61 11.01
CA MET A 1 -29.43 12.30 10.99
C MET A 1 -28.91 12.73 9.63
N ALA A 2 -28.20 13.85 9.54
CA ALA A 2 -27.68 14.35 8.27
C ALA A 2 -26.49 13.47 7.84
N THR A 3 -26.64 12.75 6.74
CA THR A 3 -25.54 12.04 6.07
C THR A 3 -24.66 13.08 5.40
N THR A 4 -23.62 13.53 6.10
CA THR A 4 -22.59 14.39 5.53
C THR A 4 -21.86 13.60 4.45
N LYS A 5 -22.21 13.85 3.18
CA LYS A 5 -21.46 13.32 2.03
C LYS A 5 -20.02 13.82 2.13
N TYR A 6 -19.08 12.89 2.20
CA TYR A 6 -17.65 13.16 2.18
C TYR A 6 -17.31 14.04 0.96
N ASN A 7 -16.92 15.29 1.20
CA ASN A 7 -16.46 16.21 0.16
C ASN A 7 -14.93 16.21 0.21
N SER A 8 -14.29 15.74 -0.86
CA SER A 8 -12.84 15.67 -1.01
C SER A 8 -12.15 17.03 -0.90
N GLU A 9 -12.86 18.14 -1.11
CA GLU A 9 -12.34 19.51 -0.97
C GLU A 9 -12.43 20.07 0.46
N LEU A 10 -13.24 19.44 1.33
CA LEU A 10 -13.36 19.78 2.76
C LEU A 10 -12.40 18.96 3.65
N SER A 11 -11.55 18.13 3.04
CA SER A 11 -10.55 17.37 3.76
C SER A 11 -9.62 18.36 4.46
N MET A 12 -9.67 18.41 5.80
CA MET A 12 -8.79 19.22 6.67
C MET A 12 -7.29 18.85 6.56
N CYS A 13 -6.93 18.09 5.53
CA CYS A 13 -5.59 17.67 5.13
C CYS A 13 -4.74 18.79 4.49
N GLY A 14 -5.25 20.02 4.36
CA GLY A 14 -4.44 21.19 4.02
C GLY A 14 -3.85 21.20 2.60
N GLY A 15 -4.52 20.60 1.62
CA GLY A 15 -4.16 20.65 0.20
C GLY A 15 -3.74 19.30 -0.40
N LYS A 16 -3.29 19.35 -1.67
CA LYS A 16 -2.82 18.17 -2.43
C LYS A 16 -1.74 17.41 -1.64
N ALA A 17 -1.68 16.08 -1.76
CA ALA A 17 -0.57 15.31 -1.24
C ALA A 17 0.76 15.97 -1.69
N PRO A 18 1.77 16.12 -0.81
CA PRO A 18 3.06 16.70 -1.18
C PRO A 18 3.64 15.94 -2.36
N ASP A 19 4.49 16.53 -3.22
CA ASP A 19 5.03 15.81 -4.38
C ASP A 19 5.96 14.64 -3.98
N PRO A 20 6.13 13.62 -4.86
CA PRO A 20 6.98 12.48 -4.56
C PRO A 20 8.38 12.89 -4.18
N ALA A 21 8.89 12.31 -3.08
CA ALA A 21 10.30 12.39 -2.78
C ALA A 21 11.07 11.89 -4.01
N ALA A 22 11.94 12.75 -4.56
CA ALA A 22 12.78 12.39 -5.69
C ALA A 22 13.59 11.12 -5.35
N PRO A 23 13.84 10.22 -6.32
CA PRO A 23 14.53 8.94 -6.11
C PRO A 23 15.92 9.05 -5.44
N SER A 24 16.50 10.25 -5.41
CA SER A 24 17.82 10.55 -4.87
C SER A 24 17.80 11.36 -3.56
N ALA A 25 16.65 11.66 -2.96
CA ALA A 25 16.60 12.50 -1.77
C ALA A 25 17.00 11.69 -0.51
N PRO A 26 18.19 11.93 0.09
CA PRO A 26 18.53 11.38 1.39
C PRO A 26 17.88 12.31 2.43
N LYS A 27 16.61 12.06 2.77
CA LYS A 27 15.94 12.83 3.82
C LYS A 27 15.92 11.99 5.07
N SER A 28 16.83 12.31 6.00
CA SER A 28 16.80 11.97 7.44
C SER A 28 15.65 11.02 7.78
N LEU A 29 15.89 9.71 7.64
CA LEU A 29 14.88 8.70 7.93
C LEU A 29 14.50 8.86 9.41
N LYS A 30 13.26 9.27 9.66
CA LYS A 30 12.77 9.38 11.03
C LYS A 30 12.45 7.98 11.54
N VAL A 31 12.66 7.76 12.82
CA VAL A 31 12.14 6.56 13.49
C VAL A 31 10.63 6.53 13.26
N PRO A 32 10.09 5.46 12.66
CA PRO A 32 8.66 5.37 12.41
C PRO A 32 7.83 5.48 13.68
N VAL A 33 6.87 6.40 13.68
CA VAL A 33 5.90 6.57 14.78
C VAL A 33 4.71 5.64 14.59
N GLU A 34 4.50 5.17 13.37
CA GLU A 34 3.45 4.24 12.97
C GLU A 34 4.01 3.27 11.94
N LEU A 35 3.53 2.03 11.96
CA LEU A 35 3.87 1.01 10.99
C LEU A 35 2.72 0.84 10.01
N HIS A 36 3.02 1.08 8.73
CA HIS A 36 2.10 0.85 7.63
C HIS A 36 2.84 0.18 6.46
N VAL A 37 2.14 -0.75 5.81
CA VAL A 37 2.71 -1.65 4.80
C VAL A 37 2.87 -1.04 3.42
N CYS A 38 2.38 0.18 3.20
CA CYS A 38 2.46 0.81 1.90
C CYS A 38 2.39 2.32 1.97
N MET A 39 3.00 2.95 0.97
CA MET A 39 2.67 4.31 0.54
C MET A 39 1.15 4.56 0.57
N GLY A 40 0.76 5.69 1.14
CA GLY A 40 -0.62 6.13 1.22
C GLY A 40 -1.46 5.43 2.28
N LEU A 41 -0.87 4.69 3.23
CA LEU A 41 -1.61 4.00 4.30
C LEU A 41 -1.27 4.49 5.73
N ASN A 42 -0.57 5.61 5.85
CA ASN A 42 -0.24 6.25 7.13
C ASN A 42 -1.51 6.86 7.78
N ALA A 43 -1.69 6.73 9.10
CA ALA A 43 -2.89 7.21 9.79
C ALA A 43 -2.85 8.69 10.20
N CYS A 44 -1.68 9.33 10.22
CA CYS A 44 -1.55 10.74 10.64
C CYS A 44 -0.55 11.55 9.79
N LYS A 45 -0.63 12.88 9.92
CA LYS A 45 0.36 13.85 9.39
C LYS A 45 1.74 13.58 9.99
N GLY A 46 2.78 13.65 9.17
CA GLY A 46 4.17 13.43 9.59
C GLY A 46 4.52 12.00 10.02
N HIS A 47 3.65 11.03 9.77
CA HIS A 47 3.89 9.61 10.08
C HIS A 47 4.49 8.81 8.93
N ASP A 48 4.74 9.42 7.77
CA ASP A 48 5.52 8.76 6.72
C ASP A 48 7.00 8.62 7.12
N ARG A 49 7.75 7.79 6.39
CA ARG A 49 9.16 7.49 6.64
C ARG A 49 10.07 8.73 6.70
N THR A 50 9.66 9.83 6.08
CA THR A 50 10.40 11.11 6.03
C THR A 50 9.82 12.17 6.98
N GLY A 51 8.66 11.91 7.57
CA GLY A 51 7.82 12.87 8.29
C GLY A 51 7.28 14.02 7.44
N ALA A 52 7.20 13.88 6.11
CA ALA A 52 6.89 14.97 5.19
C ALA A 52 5.41 15.01 4.74
N ASN A 53 4.67 13.92 4.92
CA ASN A 53 3.26 13.86 4.55
C ASN A 53 2.42 14.90 5.30
N ASN A 54 1.47 15.50 4.58
CA ASN A 54 0.59 16.54 5.11
C ASN A 54 -0.66 15.98 5.83
N CYS A 55 -1.04 14.73 5.57
CA CYS A 55 -2.23 14.12 6.17
C CYS A 55 -2.17 12.59 6.21
N ALA A 56 -3.19 11.98 6.85
CA ALA A 56 -3.43 10.56 6.74
C ALA A 56 -3.59 10.16 5.27
N GLY A 57 -2.95 9.07 4.87
CA GLY A 57 -3.07 8.50 3.53
C GLY A 57 -2.29 9.21 2.42
N THR A 58 -1.47 10.21 2.73
CA THR A 58 -0.67 10.97 1.75
C THR A 58 0.84 10.69 1.80
N GLY A 59 1.25 9.71 2.61
CA GLY A 59 2.66 9.38 2.84
C GLY A 59 3.31 8.56 1.73
N TYR A 60 4.60 8.81 1.50
CA TYR A 60 5.32 8.28 0.34
C TYR A 60 5.90 6.88 0.49
N CYS A 61 6.16 6.43 1.70
CA CYS A 61 6.89 5.19 1.89
C CYS A 61 6.27 4.38 3.01
N ALA A 62 6.27 3.06 2.86
CA ALA A 62 5.99 2.16 3.95
C ALA A 62 6.99 2.39 5.10
N THR A 63 6.52 2.17 6.31
CA THR A 63 7.32 2.22 7.53
C THR A 63 7.41 0.87 8.21
N ALA A 64 6.52 -0.07 7.86
CA ALA A 64 6.68 -1.46 8.23
C ALA A 64 7.99 -2.02 7.63
N GLU A 65 8.60 -2.96 8.35
CA GLU A 65 9.81 -3.64 7.92
C GLU A 65 9.59 -4.27 6.53
N GLN A 66 10.53 -4.06 5.62
CA GLN A 66 10.46 -4.69 4.31
C GLN A 66 10.65 -6.19 4.49
N HIS A 67 9.70 -6.96 4.00
CA HIS A 67 9.81 -8.40 4.02
C HIS A 67 9.06 -9.02 2.85
N ASN A 68 9.57 -10.17 2.40
CA ASN A 68 8.91 -10.96 1.38
C ASN A 68 7.85 -11.88 2.00
N CYS A 69 8.12 -12.54 3.12
CA CYS A 69 7.27 -13.63 3.62
C CYS A 69 6.28 -13.24 4.73
N GLN A 70 5.15 -13.96 4.86
CA GLN A 70 4.15 -13.77 5.92
C GLN A 70 4.75 -14.02 7.32
N THR A 71 5.70 -14.94 7.41
CA THR A 71 6.43 -15.29 8.63
C THR A 71 7.53 -14.28 8.96
N LEU A 72 7.51 -13.09 8.35
CA LEU A 72 8.47 -12.01 8.59
C LEU A 72 7.77 -10.72 9.06
N ASN A 73 6.44 -10.71 9.27
CA ASN A 73 5.78 -9.60 9.95
C ASN A 73 5.80 -9.79 11.48
N ASN A 74 6.40 -8.84 12.18
CA ASN A 74 6.66 -8.93 13.62
C ASN A 74 5.51 -8.35 14.46
N CYS A 75 4.55 -7.63 13.87
CA CYS A 75 3.40 -7.06 14.59
C CYS A 75 2.13 -6.96 13.72
N ARG A 76 1.03 -6.53 14.37
CA ARG A 76 -0.22 -6.11 13.72
C ARG A 76 0.02 -5.03 12.65
N ASN A 77 -0.83 -5.00 11.63
CA ASN A 77 -0.78 -4.04 10.51
C ASN A 77 0.54 -3.99 9.73
N GLN A 78 1.39 -5.02 9.84
CA GLN A 78 2.67 -5.10 9.14
C GLN A 78 2.67 -6.09 7.97
N GLY A 79 1.65 -6.91 7.77
CA GLY A 79 1.61 -7.81 6.61
C GLY A 79 0.87 -7.19 5.43
N GLY A 80 1.37 -7.39 4.21
CA GLY A 80 0.65 -7.08 2.98
C GLY A 80 1.36 -7.75 1.81
N CYS A 81 0.76 -8.23 0.72
CA CYS A 81 -0.62 -8.60 0.37
C CYS A 81 -0.62 -9.61 -0.81
N GLY A 82 -1.66 -10.46 -0.91
CA GLY A 82 -2.26 -10.90 -2.18
C GLY A 82 -1.69 -12.17 -2.80
N LEU A 83 -0.65 -12.72 -2.20
CA LEU A 83 0.04 -13.89 -2.72
C LEU A 83 0.52 -14.70 -1.53
N TYR A 84 0.13 -15.97 -1.47
CA TYR A 84 0.34 -16.86 -0.33
C TYR A 84 -0.39 -16.40 0.95
N GLY A 85 -0.77 -17.37 1.78
CA GLY A 85 -1.77 -17.19 2.84
C GLY A 85 -3.18 -17.55 2.36
N ASP A 86 -4.14 -17.53 3.27
CA ASP A 86 -5.54 -17.87 2.99
C ASP A 86 -6.33 -16.70 2.34
N ALA A 87 -7.55 -16.99 1.91
CA ALA A 87 -8.42 -16.00 1.27
C ALA A 87 -8.76 -14.81 2.20
N GLU A 88 -8.89 -15.04 3.50
CA GLU A 88 -9.20 -13.98 4.47
C GLU A 88 -8.01 -13.01 4.62
N GLN A 89 -6.79 -13.55 4.69
CA GLN A 89 -5.56 -12.77 4.76
C GLN A 89 -5.37 -11.91 3.50
N GLN A 90 -5.62 -12.49 2.32
CA GLN A 90 -5.53 -11.74 1.05
C GLN A 90 -6.63 -10.68 0.90
N MET A 91 -7.77 -10.87 1.55
CA MET A 91 -8.85 -9.88 1.63
C MET A 91 -8.58 -8.77 2.65
N ASN A 92 -7.57 -8.89 3.50
CA ASN A 92 -7.26 -7.94 4.59
C ASN A 92 -5.81 -7.40 4.58
N PRO A 93 -5.30 -6.90 3.45
CA PRO A 93 -3.93 -6.41 3.40
C PRO A 93 -3.65 -5.16 4.21
N GLY A 94 -2.50 -5.17 4.90
CA GLY A 94 -2.10 -4.09 5.80
C GLY A 94 -2.91 -4.02 7.09
N ASN A 95 -3.76 -5.00 7.35
CA ASN A 95 -4.72 -4.99 8.46
C ASN A 95 -4.76 -6.35 9.19
N ASN A 96 -3.61 -7.01 9.34
CA ASN A 96 -3.49 -8.23 10.15
C ASN A 96 -3.59 -7.92 11.65
N ASN A 97 -4.23 -8.82 12.39
CA ASN A 97 -4.51 -8.63 13.82
C ASN A 97 -3.31 -8.88 14.73
N CYS A 98 -2.43 -9.83 14.37
CA CYS A 98 -1.26 -10.21 15.16
C CYS A 98 -0.02 -10.41 14.27
N ALA A 99 1.15 -10.53 14.92
CA ALA A 99 2.38 -10.99 14.28
C ALA A 99 2.14 -12.32 13.56
N TRP A 100 2.85 -12.52 12.45
CA TRP A 100 2.79 -13.68 11.56
C TRP A 100 1.44 -13.96 10.88
N GLN A 101 0.42 -13.11 11.10
CA GLN A 101 -0.94 -13.32 10.57
C GLN A 101 -1.27 -12.48 9.33
N GLY A 102 -0.32 -11.68 8.82
CA GLY A 102 -0.49 -10.95 7.57
C GLY A 102 0.24 -11.58 6.39
N SER A 103 -0.14 -11.22 5.16
CA SER A 103 0.43 -11.79 3.93
C SER A 103 1.81 -11.21 3.54
N CYS A 104 2.45 -11.88 2.57
CA CYS A 104 3.61 -11.45 1.76
C CYS A 104 3.23 -10.41 0.70
N ALA A 105 4.03 -9.46 0.20
CA ALA A 105 5.30 -8.85 0.64
C ALA A 105 5.10 -7.32 0.83
N VAL A 106 5.88 -6.72 1.72
CA VAL A 106 5.85 -5.28 2.04
C VAL A 106 7.09 -4.59 1.44
N PRO A 107 6.97 -3.42 0.76
CA PRO A 107 5.74 -2.67 0.48
C PRO A 107 4.81 -3.28 -0.57
N ILE A 108 3.52 -2.98 -0.51
CA ILE A 108 2.56 -3.40 -1.55
C ILE A 108 2.75 -2.57 -2.84
N GLN A 109 3.17 -3.21 -3.93
CA GLN A 109 3.33 -2.55 -5.24
C GLN A 109 2.06 -2.49 -6.09
N ALA A 110 2.04 -1.61 -7.09
CA ALA A 110 0.90 -1.39 -7.99
C ALA A 110 0.56 -2.61 -8.86
N GLU A 111 1.57 -3.36 -9.28
CA GLU A 111 1.46 -4.54 -10.15
C GLU A 111 0.92 -5.78 -9.44
N ARG A 112 0.69 -5.68 -8.13
CA ARG A 112 0.29 -6.81 -7.29
C ARG A 112 -1.22 -7.02 -7.37
N PHE A 113 -1.62 -8.27 -7.55
CA PHE A 113 -3.01 -8.72 -7.55
C PHE A 113 -3.23 -9.78 -6.47
N SER A 114 -4.49 -10.03 -6.08
CA SER A 114 -4.81 -11.12 -5.15
C SER A 114 -4.99 -12.44 -5.90
N THR A 115 -4.48 -13.55 -5.38
CA THR A 115 -4.58 -14.88 -6.02
C THR A 115 -5.75 -15.71 -5.51
N LEU A 116 -6.33 -15.37 -4.37
CA LEU A 116 -7.44 -16.08 -3.73
C LEU A 116 -8.51 -15.12 -3.19
N GLY A 117 -9.70 -15.66 -2.93
CA GLY A 117 -10.83 -14.93 -2.33
C GLY A 117 -11.57 -14.03 -3.31
N ASP A 118 -12.47 -13.20 -2.79
CA ASP A 118 -13.36 -12.36 -3.60
C ASP A 118 -12.61 -11.28 -4.41
N ASN A 119 -11.41 -10.89 -3.96
CA ASN A 119 -10.54 -9.95 -4.65
C ASN A 119 -9.60 -10.62 -5.67
N GLN A 120 -9.79 -11.91 -5.97
CA GLN A 120 -8.94 -12.64 -6.90
C GLN A 120 -8.87 -11.96 -8.28
N GLY A 121 -7.64 -11.80 -8.77
CA GLY A 121 -7.31 -11.14 -10.02
C GLY A 121 -7.35 -9.61 -9.96
N LEU A 122 -7.75 -9.00 -8.83
CA LEU A 122 -7.86 -7.54 -8.70
C LEU A 122 -6.67 -6.94 -7.95
N SER A 123 -6.49 -5.62 -8.10
CA SER A 123 -5.41 -4.89 -7.43
C SER A 123 -5.45 -5.06 -5.92
N THR A 124 -4.34 -5.58 -5.42
CA THR A 124 -4.08 -5.81 -4.01
C THR A 124 -3.89 -4.47 -3.26
N TRP A 125 -3.20 -3.51 -3.89
CA TRP A 125 -3.01 -2.18 -3.31
C TRP A 125 -4.34 -1.45 -3.17
N LYS A 126 -5.21 -1.50 -4.19
CA LYS A 126 -6.54 -0.87 -4.11
C LYS A 126 -7.37 -1.46 -2.99
N ARG A 127 -7.29 -2.78 -2.77
CA ARG A 127 -7.96 -3.42 -1.64
C ARG A 127 -7.42 -2.91 -0.30
N ALA A 128 -6.10 -2.79 -0.14
CA ALA A 128 -5.49 -2.22 1.07
C ALA A 128 -5.93 -0.77 1.31
N ARG A 129 -6.04 0.02 0.22
CA ARG A 129 -6.51 1.39 0.30
C ARG A 129 -7.97 1.48 0.77
N VAL A 130 -8.87 0.65 0.24
CA VAL A 130 -10.28 0.59 0.69
C VAL A 130 -10.38 0.29 2.19
N ILE A 131 -9.58 -0.66 2.70
CA ILE A 131 -9.57 -1.01 4.12
C ILE A 131 -9.07 0.16 4.97
N PHE A 132 -8.01 0.83 4.52
CA PHE A 132 -7.48 2.02 5.17
C PHE A 132 -8.54 3.14 5.26
N GLU A 133 -9.20 3.46 4.14
CA GLU A 133 -10.20 4.53 4.09
C GLU A 133 -11.41 4.20 4.98
N LYS A 134 -11.85 2.93 4.98
CA LYS A 134 -12.86 2.46 5.91
C LYS A 134 -12.43 2.65 7.37
N ARG A 135 -11.20 2.26 7.72
CA ARG A 135 -10.65 2.44 9.08
C ARG A 135 -10.59 3.91 9.49
N MET A 136 -10.19 4.79 8.59
CA MET A 136 -10.16 6.23 8.86
C MET A 136 -11.58 6.79 9.05
N THR A 137 -12.52 6.37 8.21
CA THR A 137 -13.93 6.76 8.31
C THR A 137 -14.55 6.29 9.62
N ASP A 138 -14.38 5.01 9.97
CA ASP A 138 -14.88 4.42 11.22
C ASP A 138 -14.29 5.13 12.46
N ALA A 139 -13.06 5.65 12.34
CA ALA A 139 -12.38 6.43 13.38
C ALA A 139 -12.70 7.94 13.35
N ASN A 140 -13.60 8.41 12.49
CA ASN A 140 -13.90 9.84 12.25
C ASN A 140 -12.65 10.67 11.93
N ARG A 141 -11.72 10.11 11.15
CA ARG A 141 -10.47 10.76 10.73
C ARG A 141 -10.52 11.17 9.26
N ASN A 142 -10.06 12.39 8.98
CA ASN A 142 -9.87 12.86 7.61
C ASN A 142 -8.63 12.19 6.99
N PHE A 143 -8.71 11.89 5.69
CA PHE A 143 -7.60 11.37 4.90
C PHE A 143 -7.52 12.07 3.54
N GLY A 144 -6.32 12.09 2.98
CA GLY A 144 -6.05 12.65 1.66
C GLY A 144 -5.89 11.57 0.60
N PRO A 145 -5.82 11.95 -0.69
CA PRO A 145 -5.55 11.00 -1.78
C PRO A 145 -4.16 10.38 -1.61
N ALA A 146 -4.02 9.12 -2.03
CA ALA A 146 -2.71 8.48 -2.10
C ALA A 146 -1.81 9.22 -3.11
N PRO A 147 -0.49 9.25 -2.88
CA PRO A 147 0.42 9.89 -3.83
C PRO A 147 0.42 9.29 -5.24
N PHE A 148 0.24 7.98 -5.32
CA PHE A 148 0.00 7.25 -6.55
C PHE A 148 -1.38 6.61 -6.45
N GLU A 149 -2.23 6.88 -7.43
CA GLU A 149 -3.62 6.39 -7.45
C GLU A 149 -3.71 4.86 -7.41
N CYS A 150 -2.71 4.17 -7.94
CA CYS A 150 -2.67 2.72 -8.09
C CYS A 150 -1.65 2.06 -7.13
N GLY A 151 -1.03 2.84 -6.26
CA GLY A 151 0.13 2.42 -5.47
C GLY A 151 1.47 2.64 -6.18
N PRO A 152 2.58 2.39 -5.48
CA PRO A 152 3.92 2.61 -6.01
C PRO A 152 4.25 1.59 -7.11
N PRO A 153 4.65 2.03 -8.31
CA PRO A 153 5.16 1.13 -9.34
C PRO A 153 6.42 0.41 -8.87
N GLN A 154 6.65 -0.82 -9.31
CA GLN A 154 7.85 -1.58 -8.95
C GLN A 154 9.15 -0.83 -9.30
N ALA A 155 9.20 -0.16 -10.45
CA ALA A 155 10.35 0.65 -10.86
C ALA A 155 10.65 1.81 -9.88
N TRP A 156 9.61 2.38 -9.27
CA TRP A 156 9.75 3.40 -8.23
C TRP A 156 10.23 2.79 -6.91
N LEU A 157 9.73 1.61 -6.53
CA LEU A 157 10.20 0.91 -5.33
C LEU A 157 11.68 0.54 -5.44
N THR A 158 12.12 0.02 -6.59
CA THR A 158 13.55 -0.28 -6.82
C THR A 158 14.41 0.97 -6.77
N SER A 159 13.95 2.11 -7.32
CA SER A 159 14.75 3.34 -7.28
C SER A 159 14.89 3.93 -5.88
N VAL A 160 13.88 3.76 -5.02
CA VAL A 160 13.89 4.29 -3.64
C VAL A 160 14.50 3.31 -2.63
N LEU A 161 14.34 2.00 -2.82
CA LEU A 161 14.83 0.96 -1.89
C LEU A 161 16.16 0.34 -2.34
N GLY A 162 16.65 0.65 -3.54
CA GLY A 162 17.84 0.05 -4.15
C GLY A 162 17.60 -1.36 -4.70
N SER A 163 16.93 -2.21 -3.92
CA SER A 163 16.45 -3.51 -4.34
C SER A 163 15.08 -3.78 -3.74
N TYR A 164 14.16 -4.29 -4.55
CA TYR A 164 12.86 -4.70 -4.09
C TYR A 164 12.58 -6.11 -4.61
N ASP A 165 12.56 -7.07 -3.67
CA ASP A 165 12.17 -8.45 -3.94
C ASP A 165 10.78 -8.70 -3.37
N SER A 166 9.88 -9.08 -4.24
CA SER A 166 8.49 -9.36 -3.92
C SER A 166 8.34 -10.88 -3.92
N CYS A 167 8.04 -11.47 -2.77
CA CYS A 167 7.94 -12.92 -2.53
C CYS A 167 7.46 -13.71 -3.76
N GLY A 168 8.37 -14.51 -4.32
CA GLY A 168 8.09 -15.66 -5.19
C GLY A 168 7.04 -15.45 -6.28
N ASN A 169 7.49 -15.03 -7.46
CA ASN A 169 7.11 -15.54 -8.79
C ASN A 169 5.65 -15.60 -9.29
N SER A 170 4.62 -15.31 -8.50
CA SER A 170 3.25 -15.18 -9.03
C SER A 170 2.75 -13.73 -9.09
N GLY A 171 3.56 -12.77 -8.61
CA GLY A 171 3.30 -11.33 -8.73
C GLY A 171 4.39 -10.54 -9.46
N ASN A 172 5.50 -11.19 -9.82
CA ASN A 172 6.50 -10.64 -10.75
C ASN A 172 6.28 -11.28 -12.11
N LYS A 173 5.73 -10.51 -13.05
CA LYS A 173 5.36 -11.02 -14.37
C LYS A 173 6.55 -11.29 -15.31
N SER A 174 7.77 -11.03 -14.87
CA SER A 174 8.97 -11.53 -15.57
C SER A 174 9.14 -13.05 -15.45
N CYS A 175 8.43 -13.70 -14.52
CA CYS A 175 8.53 -15.15 -14.31
C CYS A 175 7.17 -15.89 -14.40
N SER A 176 6.08 -15.18 -14.68
CA SER A 176 4.82 -15.80 -15.11
C SER A 176 4.97 -16.17 -16.59
N PHE A 177 4.68 -17.42 -16.98
CA PHE A 177 4.74 -17.88 -18.37
C PHE A 177 3.92 -16.93 -19.27
N GLY A 178 4.60 -16.03 -19.99
CA GLY A 178 3.99 -15.03 -20.86
C GLY A 178 4.42 -13.60 -20.55
N PHE A 179 5.29 -13.08 -21.41
CA PHE A 179 5.78 -11.71 -21.49
C PHE A 179 4.71 -10.66 -21.14
N ASN A 180 4.94 -9.89 -20.08
CA ASN A 180 3.96 -8.99 -19.52
C ASN A 180 4.63 -7.67 -19.10
N ASN A 181 4.09 -6.53 -19.55
CA ASN A 181 4.61 -5.19 -19.25
C ASN A 181 4.06 -4.70 -17.89
N PRO A 182 4.91 -4.48 -16.85
CA PRO A 182 4.50 -4.00 -15.54
C PRO A 182 3.64 -2.73 -15.56
N ALA A 183 3.99 -1.76 -16.42
CA ALA A 183 3.31 -0.47 -16.49
C ALA A 183 1.88 -0.60 -17.04
N ASN A 184 1.70 -1.39 -18.11
CA ASN A 184 0.38 -1.62 -18.71
C ASN A 184 -0.54 -2.41 -17.75
N ASN A 185 0.05 -3.31 -16.98
CA ASN A 185 -0.68 -4.21 -16.11
C ASN A 185 -1.08 -3.56 -14.79
N ALA A 186 -0.18 -2.77 -14.19
CA ALA A 186 -0.54 -1.88 -13.07
C ALA A 186 -1.72 -0.98 -13.46
N LYS A 187 -1.69 -0.40 -14.68
CA LYS A 187 -2.79 0.41 -15.18
C LYS A 187 -4.09 -0.39 -15.31
N LYS A 188 -4.07 -1.56 -15.94
CA LYS A 188 -5.25 -2.44 -16.08
C LYS A 188 -5.85 -2.83 -14.72
N LEU A 189 -5.00 -3.26 -13.78
CA LEU A 189 -5.41 -3.60 -12.41
C LEU A 189 -5.96 -2.38 -11.66
N CYS A 190 -5.38 -1.20 -11.91
CA CYS A 190 -5.87 0.05 -11.37
C CYS A 190 -7.26 0.38 -11.90
N GLU A 191 -7.52 0.17 -13.19
CA GLU A 191 -8.85 0.38 -13.79
C GLU A 191 -9.87 -0.70 -13.38
N GLY A 192 -9.52 -1.63 -12.49
CA GLY A 192 -10.39 -2.70 -12.02
C GLY A 192 -10.44 -3.91 -12.95
N GLY A 193 -9.61 -3.92 -13.99
CA GLY A 193 -9.42 -5.10 -14.82
C GLY A 193 -8.82 -6.24 -14.01
N LYS A 194 -9.26 -7.46 -14.30
CA LYS A 194 -8.68 -8.66 -13.72
C LYS A 194 -7.38 -9.04 -14.42
N GLU A 195 -6.47 -9.62 -13.65
CA GLU A 195 -5.33 -10.37 -14.17
C GLU A 195 -5.78 -11.57 -15.01
#